data_AF-A0A4Q8B9V6-F1
#
_entry.id   AF-A0A4Q8B9V6-F1
#
_cell.length_a   1.000
_cell.length_b   1.000
_cell.length_c   1.000
_cell.angle_alpha   90.00
_cell.angle_beta   90.00
_cell.angle_gamma   90.00
#
_symmetry.space_group_name_H-M   'P 1'
#
loop_
_entity.id
_entity.type
_entity.pdbx_description
1 polymer ?
#
loop_
_entity_poly.entity_id
_entity_poly.type
_entity_poly.pdbx_seq_one_letter_code
_entity_poly.pdbx_strand_id
1 'polypeptide(L)'
;MTGQQRRPSAHRIGPAAVAHLPLRPLWLCRRCGQPWPCGAAKLALVVEYQDAPVSLFLYLAGCLHDAIDDLHRLNPSVTGSAADMFDRFLGWPARHTHAYRVTTFEGARTEEPSP
;
A
#
# COMPACT_ATOMS: atom_id res chain seq x y z
N MET A 1 13.04 -23.90 19.19
CA MET A 1 13.12 -22.59 18.51
C MET A 1 13.17 -22.84 17.01
N THR A 2 12.02 -22.81 16.33
CA THR A 2 11.99 -22.99 14.86
C THR A 2 11.01 -21.96 14.32
N GLY A 3 11.56 -20.84 13.85
CA GLY A 3 10.80 -19.74 13.24
C GLY A 3 10.28 -20.18 11.89
N GLN A 4 8.97 -20.32 11.77
CA GLN A 4 8.30 -20.67 10.52
C GLN A 4 8.23 -19.42 9.65
N GLN A 5 9.23 -19.26 8.78
CA GLN A 5 9.28 -18.21 7.78
C GLN A 5 8.07 -18.33 6.84
N ARG A 6 7.08 -17.45 7.00
CA ARG A 6 5.94 -17.36 6.08
C ARG A 6 6.43 -16.76 4.77
N ARG A 7 6.53 -17.60 3.74
CA ARG A 7 6.79 -17.21 2.35
C ARG A 7 5.60 -16.38 1.83
N PRO A 8 5.78 -15.18 1.26
CA PRO A 8 4.70 -14.52 0.54
C PRO A 8 4.38 -15.33 -0.73
N SER A 9 3.08 -15.53 -0.97
CA SER A 9 2.53 -16.38 -2.01
C SER A 9 2.98 -15.93 -3.41
N ALA A 10 3.61 -16.85 -4.13
CA ALA A 10 3.97 -16.66 -5.52
C ALA A 10 2.73 -16.70 -6.44
N HIS A 11 2.60 -15.66 -7.27
CA HIS A 11 2.29 -15.74 -8.70
C HIS A 11 0.94 -16.38 -9.12
N ARG A 12 -0.08 -15.54 -9.32
CA ARG A 12 -1.19 -15.86 -10.23
C ARG A 12 -0.91 -15.22 -11.60
N ILE A 13 -0.47 -16.04 -12.56
CA ILE A 13 -0.20 -15.63 -13.95
C ILE A 13 -1.54 -15.57 -14.71
N GLY A 14 -2.13 -14.38 -14.79
CA GLY A 14 -2.84 -13.93 -16.01
C GLY A 14 -1.83 -13.24 -16.93
N PRO A 15 -2.15 -12.87 -18.19
CA PRO A 15 -1.19 -12.24 -19.09
C PRO A 15 -0.55 -11.09 -18.35
N ALA A 16 0.78 -11.16 -18.16
CA ALA A 16 1.50 -10.31 -17.21
C ALA A 16 1.34 -8.84 -17.63
N ALA A 17 0.26 -8.20 -17.16
CA ALA A 17 0.11 -6.77 -17.17
C ALA A 17 1.31 -6.28 -16.38
N VAL A 18 2.31 -5.78 -17.10
CA VAL A 18 3.62 -5.43 -16.54
C VAL A 18 3.39 -4.60 -15.28
N ALA A 19 3.82 -5.15 -14.14
CA ALA A 19 3.53 -4.59 -12.84
C ALA A 19 3.99 -3.12 -12.80
N HIS A 20 3.13 -2.25 -12.28
CA HIS A 20 3.41 -0.84 -12.13
C HIS A 20 4.33 -0.62 -10.92
N LEU A 21 5.60 -1.01 -11.07
CA LEU A 21 6.62 -0.97 -10.02
C LEU A 21 7.33 0.41 -9.95
N PRO A 22 7.91 0.77 -8.79
CA PRO A 22 8.70 1.99 -8.66
C PRO A 22 10.04 1.89 -9.40
N LEU A 23 10.45 3.01 -10.00
CA LEU A 23 11.77 3.25 -10.57
C LEU A 23 12.55 4.17 -9.62
N ARG A 24 13.39 3.57 -8.77
CA ARG A 24 14.31 4.33 -7.92
C ARG A 24 15.52 4.82 -8.73
N PRO A 25 16.11 5.98 -8.39
CA PRO A 25 15.73 6.90 -7.30
C PRO A 25 14.67 7.95 -7.70
N LEU A 26 14.14 7.90 -8.93
CA LEU A 26 13.20 8.91 -9.44
C LEU A 26 11.78 8.77 -8.88
N TRP A 27 11.45 7.63 -8.29
CA TRP A 27 10.12 7.26 -7.81
C TRP A 27 9.02 7.43 -8.86
N LEU A 28 9.36 7.21 -10.14
CA LEU A 28 8.39 7.13 -11.23
C LEU A 28 7.95 5.69 -11.42
N CYS A 29 6.80 5.48 -12.06
CA CYS A 29 6.35 4.15 -12.42
C CYS A 29 7.13 3.67 -13.65
N ARG A 30 7.76 2.49 -13.56
CA ARG A 30 8.49 1.87 -14.68
C ARG A 30 7.63 1.65 -15.92
N ARG A 31 6.31 1.52 -15.74
CA ARG A 31 5.39 1.18 -16.82
C ARG A 31 4.81 2.40 -17.54
N CYS A 32 4.41 3.43 -16.80
CA CYS A 32 3.70 4.59 -17.37
C CYS A 32 4.41 5.94 -17.16
N GLY A 33 5.57 5.96 -16.50
CA GLY A 33 6.35 7.19 -16.26
C GLY A 33 5.73 8.16 -15.24
N GLN A 34 4.52 7.91 -14.77
CA GLN A 34 3.85 8.75 -13.77
C GLN A 34 4.47 8.61 -12.37
N PRO A 35 4.33 9.61 -11.48
CA PRO A 35 4.75 9.48 -10.09
C PRO A 35 4.20 8.20 -9.45
N TRP A 36 5.10 7.35 -8.95
CA TRP A 36 4.71 6.13 -8.24
C TRP A 36 4.36 6.48 -6.78
N PRO A 37 3.26 5.97 -6.19
CA PRO A 37 2.29 5.04 -6.76
C PRO A 37 1.38 5.71 -7.81
N CYS A 38 1.40 5.21 -9.04
CA CYS A 38 0.48 5.67 -10.09
C CYS A 38 -0.90 5.04 -9.91
N GLY A 39 -1.94 5.53 -10.60
CA GLY A 39 -3.31 5.01 -10.45
C GLY A 39 -3.43 3.48 -10.56
N ALA A 40 -2.79 2.87 -11.56
CA ALA A 40 -2.76 1.42 -11.73
C ALA A 40 -2.02 0.69 -10.59
N ALA A 41 -0.92 1.25 -10.07
CA ALA A 41 -0.24 0.70 -8.91
C ALA A 41 -1.11 0.77 -7.66
N LYS A 42 -1.82 1.90 -7.43
CA LYS A 42 -2.74 2.05 -6.30
C LYS A 42 -3.82 0.97 -6.32
N LEU A 43 -4.45 0.74 -7.47
CA LEU A 43 -5.48 -0.29 -7.64
C LEU A 43 -4.91 -1.70 -7.40
N ALA A 44 -3.77 -2.02 -8.00
CA ALA A 44 -3.11 -3.31 -7.82
C ALA A 44 -2.77 -3.59 -6.35
N LEU A 45 -2.22 -2.59 -5.65
CA LEU A 45 -1.88 -2.68 -4.23
C LEU A 45 -3.12 -2.86 -3.34
N VAL A 46 -4.23 -2.19 -3.64
CA VAL A 46 -5.49 -2.39 -2.89
C VAL A 46 -6.01 -3.81 -3.06
N VAL A 47 -5.98 -4.34 -4.28
CA VAL A 47 -6.41 -5.72 -4.55
C VAL A 47 -5.48 -6.73 -3.88
N GLU A 48 -4.17 -6.53 -3.95
CA GLU A 48 -3.17 -7.43 -3.36
C GLU A 48 -3.28 -7.50 -1.83
N TYR A 49 -3.56 -6.37 -1.17
CA TYR A 49 -3.64 -6.26 0.28
C TYR A 49 -5.07 -6.14 0.82
N GLN A 50 -6.09 -6.53 0.04
CA GLN A 50 -7.50 -6.39 0.42
C GLN A 50 -7.82 -7.01 1.80
N ASP A 51 -7.16 -8.13 2.14
CA ASP A 51 -7.36 -8.87 3.39
C ASP A 51 -6.36 -8.46 4.49
N ALA A 52 -5.44 -7.54 4.19
CA ALA A 52 -4.36 -7.12 5.09
C ALA A 52 -4.06 -5.61 4.95
N PRO A 53 -5.03 -4.72 5.25
CA PRO A 53 -4.85 -3.28 5.05
C PRO A 53 -3.72 -2.67 5.88
N VAL A 54 -3.48 -3.18 7.09
CA VAL A 54 -2.35 -2.73 7.92
C VAL A 54 -1.01 -3.01 7.23
N SER A 55 -0.90 -4.17 6.56
CA SER A 55 0.31 -4.52 5.80
C SER A 55 0.52 -3.60 4.60
N LEU A 56 -0.55 -3.14 3.94
CA LEU A 56 -0.46 -2.13 2.87
C LEU A 56 0.11 -0.81 3.40
N PHE A 57 -0.40 -0.34 4.54
CA PHE A 57 0.09 0.89 5.18
C PHE A 57 1.56 0.78 5.56
N LEU A 58 1.98 -0.34 6.16
CA LEU A 58 3.38 -0.55 6.54
C LEU A 58 4.31 -0.60 5.32
N TYR A 59 3.88 -1.28 4.25
CA TYR A 59 4.62 -1.31 2.99
C TYR A 59 4.79 0.10 2.40
N LEU A 60 3.70 0.88 2.34
CA LEU A 60 3.72 2.23 1.80
C LEU A 60 4.49 3.21 2.68
N ALA A 61 4.51 3.03 4.00
CA ALA A 61 5.32 3.83 4.92
C ALA A 61 6.82 3.59 4.71
N GLY A 62 7.24 2.35 4.48
CA GLY A 62 8.63 2.05 4.08
C GLY A 62 8.99 2.70 2.75
N CYS A 63 8.09 2.62 1.77
CA CYS A 63 8.28 3.28 0.48
C CYS A 63 8.36 4.81 0.59
N LEU A 64 7.53 5.43 1.44
CA LEU A 64 7.57 6.86 1.73
C LEU A 64 8.93 7.29 2.28
N HIS A 65 9.46 6.55 3.26
CA HIS A 65 10.77 6.82 3.86
C HIS A 65 11.88 6.80 2.79
N ASP A 66 11.95 5.72 2.00
CA ASP A 66 12.93 5.59 0.93
C ASP A 66 12.75 6.66 -0.16
N ALA A 67 11.51 7.07 -0.44
CA ALA A 67 11.21 8.11 -1.44
C ALA A 67 11.67 9.49 -1.01
N ILE A 68 11.45 9.85 0.25
CA ILE A 68 11.95 11.11 0.80
C ILE A 68 13.47 11.13 0.67
N ASP A 69 14.15 10.07 1.11
CA ASP A 69 15.61 9.98 1.10
C ASP A 69 16.18 10.04 -0.34
N ASP A 70 15.68 9.22 -1.26
CA ASP A 70 16.14 9.22 -2.66
C ASP A 70 15.92 10.56 -3.36
N LEU A 71 14.70 11.12 -3.26
CA LEU A 71 14.35 12.37 -3.95
C LEU A 71 15.11 13.56 -3.37
N HIS A 72 15.31 13.59 -2.04
CA HIS A 72 16.03 14.69 -1.40
C HIS A 72 17.52 14.68 -1.75
N ARG A 73 18.12 13.50 -1.89
CA ARG A 73 19.49 13.34 -2.41
C ARG A 73 19.63 13.74 -3.87
N LEU A 74 18.61 13.47 -4.70
CA LEU A 74 18.61 13.87 -6.11
C LEU A 74 18.52 15.39 -6.24
N ASN A 75 17.52 15.98 -5.60
CA ASN A 75 17.34 17.43 -5.52
C ASN A 75 16.30 17.76 -4.42
N PRO A 76 16.66 18.53 -3.37
CA PRO A 76 15.72 18.92 -2.33
C PRO A 76 14.43 19.60 -2.83
N SER A 77 14.48 20.29 -3.97
CA SER A 77 13.29 20.93 -4.54
C SER A 77 12.29 19.95 -5.15
N VAL A 78 12.71 18.74 -5.55
CA VAL A 78 11.81 17.74 -6.15
C VAL A 78 11.09 16.87 -5.12
N THR A 79 11.62 16.78 -3.88
CA THR A 79 10.94 16.07 -2.79
C THR A 79 9.60 16.73 -2.43
N GLY A 80 9.47 18.04 -2.60
CA GLY A 80 8.26 18.75 -2.19
C GLY A 80 8.06 18.77 -0.67
N SER A 81 6.84 19.06 -0.23
CA SER A 81 6.53 19.16 1.20
C SER A 81 6.23 17.79 1.83
N ALA A 82 6.30 17.72 3.16
CA ALA A 82 5.90 16.53 3.91
C ALA A 82 4.42 16.16 3.67
N ALA A 83 3.55 17.15 3.45
CA ALA A 83 2.14 16.94 3.14
C ALA A 83 1.96 16.27 1.76
N ASP A 84 2.68 16.74 0.74
CA ASP A 84 2.62 16.15 -0.60
C ASP A 84 3.06 14.68 -0.59
N MET A 85 4.12 14.38 0.17
CA MET A 85 4.63 13.02 0.31
C MET A 85 3.65 12.13 1.09
N PHE A 86 3.02 12.65 2.14
CA PHE A 86 1.96 11.95 2.85
C PHE A 86 0.78 11.64 1.91
N ASP A 87 0.25 12.63 1.18
CA ASP A 87 -0.91 12.44 0.30
C ASP A 87 -0.63 11.45 -0.82
N ARG A 88 0.60 11.48 -1.36
CA ARG A 88 1.05 10.59 -2.43
C ARG A 88 1.08 9.13 -1.99
N PHE A 89 1.61 8.82 -0.81
CA PHE A 89 1.83 7.44 -0.34
C PHE A 89 0.73 6.94 0.61
N LEU A 90 0.30 7.75 1.58
CA LEU A 90 -0.54 7.33 2.72
C LEU A 90 -1.92 8.00 2.77
N GLY A 91 -2.15 9.10 2.07
CA GLY A 91 -3.45 9.80 2.08
C GLY A 91 -4.57 9.02 1.38
N TRP A 92 -4.21 8.08 0.50
CA TRP A 92 -5.15 7.38 -0.35
C TRP A 92 -5.59 5.98 0.10
N PRO A 93 -4.82 5.18 0.87
CA PRO A 93 -5.31 3.91 1.41
C PRO A 93 -6.35 4.07 2.52
N ALA A 94 -6.32 5.18 3.27
CA ALA A 94 -7.19 5.44 4.43
C ALA A 94 -8.70 5.43 4.10
N ARG A 95 -9.05 5.84 2.88
CA ARG A 95 -10.45 5.81 2.40
C ARG A 95 -10.97 4.39 2.13
N HIS A 96 -10.09 3.43 1.86
CA HIS A 96 -10.47 2.04 1.60
C HIS A 96 -10.60 1.22 2.89
N THR A 97 -9.88 1.59 3.94
CA THR A 97 -9.96 0.91 5.25
C THR A 97 -11.27 1.14 6.00
N HIS A 98 -12.03 2.18 5.66
CA HIS A 98 -13.29 2.47 6.34
C HIS A 98 -14.37 1.38 6.10
N ALA A 99 -14.28 0.65 4.98
CA ALA A 99 -15.17 -0.47 4.68
C ALA A 99 -14.94 -1.70 5.58
N TYR A 100 -13.71 -1.89 6.08
CA TYR A 100 -13.35 -3.04 6.94
C TYR A 100 -13.87 -2.89 8.37
N ARG A 101 -14.03 -1.65 8.88
CA ARG A 101 -14.55 -1.40 10.23
C ARG A 101 -16.01 -1.76 10.42
N VAL A 102 -16.79 -1.84 9.33
CA VAL A 102 -18.24 -2.09 9.42
C VAL A 102 -18.53 -3.59 9.52
N THR A 103 -17.77 -4.46 8.85
CA THR A 103 -18.08 -5.89 8.78
C THR A 103 -17.68 -6.69 10.02
N THR A 104 -16.70 -6.22 10.80
CA THR A 104 -16.16 -7.00 11.92
C THR A 104 -16.95 -6.80 13.23
N PHE A 105 -17.71 -5.71 13.37
CA PHE A 105 -18.52 -5.45 14.58
C PHE A 105 -20.01 -5.84 14.46
N GLU A 106 -20.49 -6.18 13.26
CA GLU A 106 -21.90 -6.55 13.04
C GLU A 106 -22.17 -8.06 13.24
N GLY A 107 -21.13 -8.90 13.40
CA GLY A 107 -21.27 -10.35 13.65
C GLY A 107 -21.31 -10.75 15.12
N ALA A 108 -21.14 -9.80 16.05
CA ALA A 108 -21.05 -10.06 17.49
C ALA A 108 -22.26 -9.53 18.28
N ARG A 109 -23.46 -9.58 17.69
CA ARG A 109 -24.73 -9.46 18.44
C ARG A 109 -25.73 -10.50 17.95
N THR A 110 -25.78 -11.61 18.67
CA THR A 110 -26.96 -12.48 18.74
C THR A 110 -27.21 -12.77 20.21
N GLU A 111 -28.40 -12.34 20.65
CA GLU A 111 -29.05 -12.40 21.98
C GLU A 111 -29.09 -13.85 22.54
N GLU A 112 -28.65 -14.10 23.78
CA GLU A 112 -29.40 -14.37 25.05
C GLU A 112 -30.44 -15.53 25.01
N PRO A 113 -30.53 -16.44 26.03
CA PRO A 113 -31.20 -16.06 27.30
C PRO A 113 -30.74 -16.75 28.61
N SER A 114 -31.08 -16.07 29.72
CA SER A 114 -31.11 -16.47 31.14
C SER A 114 -31.77 -17.83 31.47
N PRO A 115 -31.31 -18.52 32.53
CA PRO A 115 -32.16 -19.23 33.48
C PRO A 115 -32.49 -18.39 34.72
#